data_AF-A0A6B3FDR4-F1
#
_entry.id   AF-A0A6B3FDR4-F1
#
_cell.length_a   1.000
_cell.length_b   1.000
_cell.length_c   1.000
_cell.angle_alpha   90.00
_cell.angle_beta   90.00
_cell.angle_gamma   90.00
#
_symmetry.space_group_name_H-M   'P 1'
#
loop_
_entity.id
_entity.type
_entity.pdbx_description
1 polymer ?
#
loop_
_entity_poly.entity_id
_entity_poly.type
_entity_poly.pdbx_seq_one_letter_code
_entity_poly.pdbx_strand_id
1 'polypeptide(L)'
;DAQAGTPLVPGHEFTGTVTEVGPGASGFAVGDRVAVGNIVDSCGTCAMCEAGQENFCRSFPTLTYGGTDRHDGSTTLGAYSREYVVRDAFAHPLPAGLDPAAAAPLLCAGITVWEPLRALGVGEGSRVAVAGLGGLGH
;
A
#
# COMPACT_ATOMS: atom_id res chain seq x y z
N ASP A 1 -15.24 33.34 -4.03
CA ASP A 1 -15.29 32.33 -2.95
C ASP A 1 -14.35 31.19 -3.29
N ALA A 2 -13.20 31.15 -2.62
CA ALA A 2 -12.21 30.10 -2.82
C ALA A 2 -12.84 28.75 -2.44
N GLN A 3 -12.86 27.83 -3.40
CA GLN A 3 -13.31 26.46 -3.23
C GLN A 3 -12.52 25.86 -2.04
N ALA A 4 -13.20 25.66 -0.90
CA ALA A 4 -12.61 25.00 0.25
C ALA A 4 -12.09 23.64 -0.22
N GLY A 5 -10.77 23.43 -0.18
CA GLY A 5 -10.16 22.20 -0.66
C GLY A 5 -10.79 21.00 0.03
N THR A 6 -11.04 19.94 -0.75
CA THR A 6 -11.50 18.65 -0.21
C THR A 6 -10.59 18.24 0.96
N PRO A 7 -11.13 17.78 2.10
CA PRO A 7 -10.30 17.34 3.23
C PRO A 7 -9.30 16.29 2.77
N LEU A 8 -8.03 16.50 3.15
CA LEU A 8 -6.92 15.61 2.83
C LEU A 8 -6.34 15.05 4.14
N VAL A 9 -6.34 13.73 4.27
CA VAL A 9 -5.57 13.02 5.29
C VAL A 9 -4.49 12.23 4.55
N PRO A 10 -3.20 12.55 4.69
CA PRO A 10 -2.13 11.78 4.08
C PRO A 10 -1.84 10.45 4.81
N GLY A 11 -0.79 9.76 4.35
CA GLY A 11 -0.28 8.53 4.97
C GLY A 11 -0.64 7.30 4.17
N HIS A 12 0.37 6.60 3.66
CA HIS A 12 0.24 5.42 2.80
C HIS A 12 1.25 4.31 3.10
N GLU A 13 1.86 4.40 4.28
CA GLU A 13 2.84 3.47 4.83
C GLU A 13 2.41 3.23 6.26
N PHE A 14 1.68 2.15 6.52
CA PHE A 14 1.15 1.91 7.86
C PHE A 14 1.03 0.44 8.21
N THR A 15 1.10 0.20 9.51
CA THR A 15 0.85 -1.09 10.13
C THR A 15 -0.30 -0.96 11.12
N GLY A 16 -0.99 -2.07 11.38
CA GLY A 16 -2.15 -2.08 12.25
C GLY A 16 -2.50 -3.48 12.76
N THR A 17 -3.60 -3.54 13.49
CA THR A 17 -4.22 -4.80 13.94
C THR A 17 -5.63 -4.86 13.37
N VAL A 18 -6.01 -6.01 12.81
CA VAL A 18 -7.35 -6.22 12.27
C VAL A 18 -8.37 -6.17 13.42
N THR A 19 -9.29 -5.22 13.35
CA THR A 19 -10.37 -5.04 14.35
C THR A 19 -11.69 -5.66 13.89
N GLU A 20 -11.92 -5.73 12.58
CA GLU A 20 -13.12 -6.30 11.96
C GLU A 20 -12.75 -6.93 10.59
N VAL A 21 -13.53 -7.93 10.16
CA VAL A 21 -13.39 -8.59 8.86
C VAL A 21 -14.74 -8.53 8.14
N GLY A 22 -14.75 -7.97 6.94
CA GLY A 22 -15.96 -7.86 6.12
C GLY A 22 -16.44 -9.21 5.58
N PRO A 23 -17.73 -9.33 5.20
CA PRO A 23 -18.26 -10.55 4.58
C PRO A 23 -17.50 -10.94 3.31
N GLY A 24 -17.04 -12.19 3.24
CA GLY A 24 -16.32 -12.72 2.06
C GLY A 24 -14.83 -12.35 2.00
N ALA A 25 -14.32 -11.52 2.91
CA ALA A 25 -12.89 -11.33 3.07
C ALA A 25 -12.22 -12.60 3.58
N SER A 26 -10.98 -12.83 3.17
CA SER A 26 -10.23 -14.05 3.49
C SER A 26 -8.77 -13.73 3.83
N GLY A 27 -8.08 -14.69 4.45
CA GLY A 27 -6.65 -14.57 4.76
C GLY A 27 -6.31 -13.79 6.03
N PHE A 28 -7.30 -13.16 6.69
CA PHE A 28 -7.12 -12.41 7.94
C PHE A 28 -8.23 -12.71 8.96
N ALA A 29 -7.87 -12.62 10.23
CA ALA A 29 -8.76 -12.69 11.38
C ALA A 29 -8.56 -11.50 12.33
N VAL A 30 -9.57 -11.21 13.16
CA VAL A 30 -9.45 -10.19 14.21
C VAL A 30 -8.26 -10.51 15.12
N GLY A 31 -7.40 -9.51 15.35
CA GLY A 31 -6.16 -9.64 16.11
C GLY A 31 -4.91 -9.87 15.25
N ASP A 32 -5.06 -10.17 13.96
CA ASP A 32 -3.91 -10.29 13.06
C ASP A 32 -3.22 -8.94 12.89
N ARG A 33 -1.89 -8.97 12.83
CA ARG A 33 -1.07 -7.79 12.53
C ARG A 33 -0.88 -7.67 11.03
N VAL A 34 -1.11 -6.48 10.50
CA VAL A 34 -1.09 -6.23 9.07
C VAL A 34 -0.27 -4.99 8.73
N ALA A 35 0.14 -4.91 7.47
CA ALA A 35 0.76 -3.76 6.86
C ALA A 35 0.09 -3.44 5.53
N VAL A 36 -0.04 -2.16 5.21
CA VAL A 36 -0.78 -1.67 4.04
C VAL A 36 0.04 -0.55 3.38
N GLY A 37 0.10 -0.61 2.04
CA GLY A 37 0.84 0.33 1.20
C GLY A 37 -0.01 1.40 0.55
N ASN A 38 0.46 1.90 -0.59
CA ASN A 38 -0.16 3.04 -1.29
C ASN A 38 -1.37 2.70 -2.15
N ILE A 39 -1.65 1.42 -2.38
CA ILE A 39 -2.78 0.92 -3.16
C ILE A 39 -3.66 0.11 -2.22
N VAL A 40 -4.96 0.40 -2.21
CA VAL A 40 -5.93 -0.23 -1.31
C VAL A 40 -7.06 -0.95 -2.03
N ASP A 41 -7.17 -0.75 -3.34
CA ASP A 41 -8.05 -1.54 -4.21
C ASP A 41 -7.62 -1.42 -5.69
N SER A 42 -8.04 -2.35 -6.55
CA SER A 42 -7.90 -2.28 -8.02
C SER A 42 -9.14 -2.85 -8.73
N CYS A 43 -9.19 -2.79 -10.07
CA CYS A 43 -10.32 -3.40 -10.79
C CYS A 43 -10.36 -4.94 -10.69
N GLY A 44 -9.26 -5.58 -10.29
CA GLY A 44 -9.15 -7.03 -10.07
C GLY A 44 -9.35 -7.91 -11.30
N THR A 45 -9.53 -7.33 -12.50
CA THR A 45 -10.02 -8.05 -13.70
C THR A 45 -9.25 -7.71 -14.96
N CYS A 46 -8.40 -6.68 -14.96
CA CYS A 46 -7.54 -6.41 -16.11
C CYS A 46 -6.28 -7.29 -16.07
N ALA A 47 -5.66 -7.50 -17.22
CA ALA A 47 -4.46 -8.34 -17.35
C ALA A 47 -3.32 -7.96 -16.37
N MET A 48 -3.20 -6.68 -15.99
CA MET A 48 -2.21 -6.26 -14.99
C MET A 48 -2.60 -6.68 -13.58
N CYS A 49 -3.87 -6.56 -13.20
CA CYS A 49 -4.36 -7.06 -11.92
C CYS A 49 -4.26 -8.59 -11.83
N GLU A 50 -4.61 -9.31 -12.90
CA GLU A 50 -4.48 -10.78 -12.95
C GLU A 50 -3.02 -11.24 -12.87
N ALA A 51 -2.08 -10.38 -13.28
CA ALA A 51 -0.64 -10.63 -13.16
C ALA A 51 -0.03 -10.20 -11.81
N GLY A 52 -0.84 -9.72 -10.84
CA GLY A 52 -0.35 -9.19 -9.56
C GLY A 52 0.44 -7.89 -9.69
N GLN A 53 0.08 -7.09 -10.70
CA GLN A 53 0.68 -5.80 -11.04
C GLN A 53 -0.39 -4.70 -10.98
N GLU A 54 -1.11 -4.63 -9.86
CA GLU A 54 -2.24 -3.72 -9.64
C GLU A 54 -1.84 -2.24 -9.70
N ASN A 55 -0.55 -1.92 -9.49
CA ASN A 55 0.03 -0.61 -9.75
C ASN A 55 -0.12 -0.15 -11.21
N PHE A 56 -0.28 -1.09 -12.15
CA PHE A 56 -0.57 -0.83 -13.56
C PHE A 56 -2.03 -1.14 -13.93
N CYS A 57 -2.95 -1.16 -12.96
CA CYS A 57 -4.38 -1.32 -13.20
C CYS A 57 -4.88 -0.37 -14.30
N ARG A 58 -5.56 -0.90 -15.32
CA ARG A 58 -6.08 -0.11 -16.47
C ARG A 58 -7.13 0.92 -16.07
N SER A 59 -7.88 0.63 -15.00
CA SER A 59 -8.86 1.56 -14.42
C SER A 59 -8.22 2.53 -13.42
N PHE A 60 -6.88 2.60 -13.37
CA PHE A 60 -6.06 3.21 -12.32
C PHE A 60 -6.26 2.49 -10.96
N PRO A 61 -5.24 2.30 -10.11
CA PRO A 61 -5.42 1.77 -8.76
C PRO A 61 -6.12 2.77 -7.83
N THR A 62 -6.82 2.29 -6.80
CA THR A 62 -7.35 3.19 -5.75
C THR A 62 -6.22 3.40 -4.76
N LEU A 63 -5.82 4.66 -4.62
CA LEU A 63 -4.74 5.05 -3.73
C LEU A 63 -5.25 5.19 -2.30
N THR A 64 -4.36 5.02 -1.33
CA THR A 64 -4.69 5.09 0.10
C THR A 64 -5.27 6.43 0.53
N TYR A 65 -4.89 7.51 -0.15
CA TYR A 65 -5.44 8.84 0.02
C TYR A 65 -5.51 9.59 -1.30
N GLY A 66 -6.45 10.52 -1.43
CA GLY A 66 -6.59 11.37 -2.61
C GLY A 66 -7.00 10.64 -3.90
N GLY A 67 -7.24 9.32 -3.82
CA GLY A 67 -7.86 8.54 -4.88
C GLY A 67 -9.39 8.49 -4.75
N THR A 68 -10.03 7.83 -5.71
CA THR A 68 -11.49 7.59 -5.70
C THR A 68 -11.78 6.18 -5.18
N ASP A 69 -12.58 6.10 -4.13
CA ASP A 69 -13.10 4.83 -3.60
C ASP A 69 -14.05 4.19 -4.62
N ARG A 70 -13.89 2.89 -4.90
CA ARG A 70 -14.70 2.19 -5.91
C ARG A 70 -16.07 1.73 -5.41
N HIS A 71 -16.30 1.73 -4.10
CA HIS A 71 -17.56 1.30 -3.50
C HIS A 71 -18.56 2.44 -3.46
N ASP A 72 -18.14 3.65 -3.10
CA ASP A 72 -19.04 4.79 -2.91
C ASP A 72 -18.66 6.06 -3.71
N GLY A 73 -17.52 6.05 -4.41
CA GLY A 73 -17.04 7.18 -5.20
C GLY A 73 -16.46 8.34 -4.39
N SER A 74 -16.34 8.19 -3.07
CA SER A 74 -15.77 9.21 -2.19
C SER A 74 -14.26 9.36 -2.40
N THR A 75 -13.69 10.45 -1.88
CA THR A 75 -12.23 10.61 -1.84
C THR A 75 -11.67 9.80 -0.68
N THR A 76 -10.74 8.91 -0.98
CA THR A 76 -10.00 8.15 0.03
C THR A 76 -9.20 9.07 0.96
N LEU A 77 -9.21 8.77 2.25
CA LEU A 77 -8.48 9.48 3.30
C LEU A 77 -7.46 8.54 3.92
N GLY A 78 -6.23 9.00 4.09
CA GLY A 78 -5.06 8.19 4.41
C GLY A 78 -4.93 7.76 5.86
N ALA A 79 -3.79 7.12 6.12
CA ALA A 79 -3.49 6.43 7.37
C ALA A 79 -3.03 7.34 8.52
N TYR A 80 -2.98 8.66 8.34
CA TYR A 80 -2.84 9.60 9.47
C TYR A 80 -4.20 9.75 10.18
N SER A 81 -4.74 8.60 10.57
CA SER A 81 -6.07 8.34 11.09
C SER A 81 -5.97 7.22 12.12
N ARG A 82 -7.05 6.97 12.87
CA ARG A 82 -7.06 5.91 13.88
C ARG A 82 -7.35 4.54 13.30
N GLU A 83 -8.13 4.50 12.22
CA GLU A 83 -8.67 3.29 11.61
C GLU A 83 -8.71 3.49 10.10
N TYR A 84 -8.56 2.40 9.35
CA TYR A 84 -8.58 2.39 7.91
C TYR A 84 -9.28 1.11 7.42
N VAL A 85 -10.14 1.23 6.40
CA VAL A 85 -10.79 0.09 5.74
C VAL A 85 -10.08 -0.17 4.41
N VAL A 86 -9.55 -1.37 4.24
CA VAL A 86 -8.80 -1.79 3.04
C VAL A 86 -9.36 -3.10 2.53
N ARG A 87 -9.31 -3.32 1.21
CA ARG A 87 -9.64 -4.62 0.63
C ARG A 87 -8.56 -5.64 1.03
N ASP A 88 -8.98 -6.82 1.48
CA ASP A 88 -8.10 -7.89 1.98
C ASP A 88 -6.90 -8.21 1.07
N ALA A 89 -7.09 -8.21 -0.25
CA ALA A 89 -6.02 -8.42 -1.24
C ALA A 89 -4.87 -7.40 -1.18
N PHE A 90 -5.08 -6.24 -0.56
CA PHE A 90 -4.10 -5.15 -0.41
C PHE A 90 -3.60 -4.99 1.02
N ALA A 91 -4.02 -5.87 1.93
CA ALA A 91 -3.42 -6.03 3.23
C ALA A 91 -2.34 -7.13 3.17
N HIS A 92 -1.21 -6.90 3.85
CA HIS A 92 -0.13 -7.86 3.95
C HIS A 92 0.06 -8.30 5.41
N PRO A 93 0.25 -9.59 5.70
CA PRO A 93 0.58 -10.03 7.05
C PRO A 93 1.88 -9.38 7.53
N LEU A 94 1.90 -8.86 8.76
CA LEU A 94 3.11 -8.32 9.39
C LEU A 94 3.85 -9.46 10.13
N PRO A 95 5.01 -9.95 9.63
CA PRO A 95 5.69 -11.11 10.20
C PRO A 95 6.04 -10.96 11.68
N ALA A 96 5.94 -12.07 12.43
CA ALA A 96 6.36 -12.12 13.82
C ALA A 96 7.84 -11.68 13.97
N GLY A 97 8.11 -10.80 14.94
CA GLY A 97 9.45 -10.28 15.21
C GLY A 97 9.87 -9.04 14.42
N LEU A 98 9.10 -8.62 13.40
CA LEU A 98 9.35 -7.34 12.74
C LEU A 98 8.76 -6.19 13.56
N ASP A 99 9.53 -5.14 13.81
CA ASP A 99 9.05 -3.91 14.44
C ASP A 99 8.03 -3.21 13.53
N PRO A 100 6.78 -2.99 13.98
CA PRO A 100 5.76 -2.34 13.16
C PRO A 100 6.16 -0.94 12.64
N ALA A 101 6.95 -0.18 13.41
CA ALA A 101 7.38 1.15 13.00
C ALA A 101 8.43 1.08 11.87
N ALA A 102 9.40 0.17 12.00
CA ALA A 102 10.38 -0.09 10.95
C ALA A 102 9.78 -0.76 9.70
N ALA A 103 8.68 -1.52 9.87
CA ALA A 103 8.02 -2.20 8.76
C ALA A 103 7.22 -1.25 7.86
N ALA A 104 6.54 -0.24 8.44
CA ALA A 104 5.63 0.64 7.69
C ALA A 104 6.26 1.28 6.43
N PRO A 105 7.50 1.83 6.47
CA PRO A 105 8.15 2.39 5.28
C PRO A 105 8.44 1.38 4.16
N LEU A 106 8.46 0.08 4.46
CA LEU A 106 8.66 -0.94 3.43
C LEU A 106 7.50 -1.00 2.43
N LEU A 107 6.32 -0.53 2.83
CA LEU A 107 5.08 -0.64 2.07
C LEU A 107 4.94 0.45 0.99
N CYS A 108 5.84 1.42 0.95
CA CYS A 108 6.02 2.29 -0.22
C CYS A 108 7.51 2.47 -0.56
N ALA A 109 8.32 3.10 0.30
CA ALA A 109 9.73 3.31 0.01
C ALA A 109 10.49 2.01 -0.27
N GLY A 110 10.32 0.99 0.58
CA GLY A 110 11.00 -0.30 0.42
C GLY A 110 10.62 -1.01 -0.88
N ILE A 111 9.32 -1.23 -1.12
CA ILE A 111 8.85 -1.95 -2.33
C ILE A 111 9.20 -1.20 -3.62
N THR A 112 9.17 0.13 -3.61
CA THR A 112 9.50 0.99 -4.77
C THR A 112 10.94 0.78 -5.23
N VAL A 113 11.86 0.51 -4.29
CA VAL A 113 13.27 0.25 -4.62
C VAL A 113 13.53 -1.25 -4.80
N TRP A 114 12.88 -2.10 -4.01
CA TRP A 114 13.07 -3.54 -4.10
C TRP A 114 12.60 -4.12 -5.43
N GLU A 115 11.46 -3.68 -5.96
CA GLU A 115 10.90 -4.22 -7.21
C GLU A 115 11.87 -4.09 -8.40
N PRO A 116 12.43 -2.91 -8.72
CA PRO A 116 13.36 -2.79 -9.85
C PRO A 116 14.67 -3.55 -9.60
N LEU A 117 15.17 -3.60 -8.36
CA LEU A 117 16.36 -4.40 -8.03
C LEU A 117 16.11 -5.89 -8.29
N ARG A 118 14.96 -6.41 -7.87
CA ARG A 118 14.56 -7.80 -8.13
C ARG A 118 14.35 -8.05 -9.62
N ALA A 119 13.61 -7.18 -10.31
CA ALA A 119 13.27 -7.35 -11.72
C ALA A 119 14.51 -7.34 -12.62
N LEU A 120 15.53 -6.56 -12.27
CA LEU A 120 16.82 -6.49 -12.97
C LEU A 120 17.81 -7.58 -12.53
N GLY A 121 17.44 -8.44 -11.58
CA GLY A 121 18.31 -9.50 -11.08
C GLY A 121 19.55 -8.98 -10.36
N VAL A 122 19.45 -7.85 -9.67
CA VAL A 122 20.55 -7.31 -8.87
C VAL A 122 20.91 -8.30 -7.76
N GLY A 123 22.18 -8.64 -7.68
CA GLY A 123 22.71 -9.62 -6.73
C GLY A 123 24.23 -9.52 -6.59
N GLU A 124 24.86 -10.61 -6.16
CA GLU A 124 26.31 -10.67 -5.97
C GLU A 124 27.06 -10.21 -7.24
N GLY A 125 28.08 -9.36 -7.07
CA GLY A 125 28.87 -8.80 -8.17
C GLY A 125 28.24 -7.61 -8.90
N SER A 126 26.97 -7.28 -8.63
CA SER A 126 26.33 -6.09 -9.20
C SER A 126 26.95 -4.80 -8.65
N ARG A 127 27.05 -3.77 -9.50
CA ARG A 127 27.41 -2.41 -9.08
C ARG A 127 26.17 -1.52 -9.21
N VAL A 128 25.70 -1.00 -8.08
CA VAL A 128 24.49 -0.16 -8.01
C VAL A 128 24.88 1.22 -7.50
N ALA A 129 24.32 2.27 -8.11
CA ALA A 129 24.45 3.64 -7.65
C ALA A 129 23.11 4.13 -7.11
N VAL A 130 23.12 4.72 -5.92
CA VAL A 130 21.95 5.38 -5.32
C VAL A 130 22.11 6.88 -5.48
N ALA A 131 21.27 7.48 -6.31
CA ALA A 131 21.28 8.92 -6.55
C ALA A 131 20.27 9.63 -5.63
N GLY A 132 20.74 10.02 -4.45
CA GLY A 132 19.94 10.72 -3.42
C GLY A 132 19.71 9.85 -2.19
N LEU A 133 20.24 10.27 -1.04
CA LEU A 133 20.17 9.54 0.24
C LEU A 133 19.02 10.06 1.12
N GLY A 134 17.80 9.97 0.59
CA GLY A 134 16.56 10.25 1.32
C GLY A 134 15.88 8.96 1.80
N GLY A 135 14.57 9.00 2.09
CA GLY A 135 13.84 7.83 2.58
C GLY A 135 13.92 6.59 1.67
N LEU A 136 13.80 6.76 0.35
CA LEU A 136 13.95 5.66 -0.61
C LEU A 136 15.43 5.24 -0.81
N GLY A 137 16.38 6.16 -0.62
CA GLY A 137 17.78 5.91 -0.91
C GLY A 137 18.59 5.36 0.27
N HIS A 138 17.99 5.26 1.46
CA HIS A 138 18.65 4.76 2.67
C HIS A 138 18.85 3.24 2.61
#